data_AF-A0A7W8CJD4-F1
#
_entry.id   AF-A0A7W8CJD4-F1
#
_cell.length_a   1.000
_cell.length_b   1.000
_cell.length_c   1.000
_cell.angle_alpha   90.00
_cell.angle_beta   90.00
_cell.angle_gamma   90.00
#
_symmetry.space_group_name_H-M   'P 1'
#
loop_
_entity.id
_entity.type
_entity.pdbx_description
1 polymer ?
#
loop_
_entity_poly.entity_id
_entity_poly.type
_entity_poly.pdbx_seq_one_letter_code
_entity_poly.pdbx_strand_id
1 'polypeptide(L)'
;MYFPYFYGRQMELLALRDVATDLAGWSITPVIEPVMTNPRDIASCLRRLRDAHSALYLVVNPSQGEFLNGVPDEWRQGVGDFVADASLVYPAHQVISEADAANLPAFLHRFPDRRVAIVLRQPHIAARIWRCS
;
A
#
# COMPACT_ATOMS: atom_id res chain seq x y z
N MET A 1 -2.20 3.63 17.71
CA MET A 1 -3.33 2.91 17.08
C MET A 1 -2.74 1.65 16.45
N TYR A 2 -3.06 0.45 16.95
CA TYR A 2 -2.56 -0.83 16.41
C TYR A 2 -3.47 -1.30 15.27
N PHE A 3 -3.53 -0.52 14.19
CA PHE A 3 -3.81 -1.11 12.89
C PHE A 3 -2.46 -1.62 12.35
N PRO A 4 -2.35 -2.81 11.75
CA PRO A 4 -1.08 -3.33 11.25
C PRO A 4 -0.59 -2.49 10.07
N TYR A 5 -0.01 -1.32 10.37
CA TYR A 5 0.58 -0.37 9.44
C TYR A 5 2.09 -0.50 9.53
N PHE A 6 2.69 -1.10 8.52
CA PHE A 6 4.12 -1.39 8.45
C PHE A 6 4.82 -0.42 7.51
N TYR A 7 6.04 -0.01 7.86
CA TYR A 7 6.85 0.83 6.99
C TYR A 7 7.61 0.03 5.91
N GLY A 8 7.35 -1.28 5.82
CA GLY A 8 8.00 -2.14 4.82
C GLY A 8 9.52 -2.21 4.97
N ARG A 9 10.06 -2.00 6.18
CA ARG A 9 11.48 -2.27 6.45
C ARG A 9 11.73 -3.76 6.45
N GLN A 10 12.97 -4.16 6.15
CA GLN A 10 13.36 -5.57 6.01
C GLN A 10 12.85 -6.48 7.15
N MET A 11 13.04 -6.07 8.42
CA MET A 11 12.60 -6.87 9.56
C MET A 11 11.07 -6.96 9.70
N GLU A 12 10.34 -5.89 9.34
CA GLU A 12 8.87 -5.89 9.32
C GLU A 12 8.35 -6.82 8.21
N LEU A 13 8.98 -6.79 7.04
CA LEU A 13 8.65 -7.67 5.91
C LEU A 13 8.96 -9.14 6.23
N LEU A 14 10.04 -9.42 6.97
CA LEU A 14 10.34 -10.77 7.46
C LEU A 14 9.28 -11.26 8.44
N ALA A 15 8.92 -10.44 9.43
CA ALA A 15 7.84 -10.79 10.37
C ALA A 15 6.53 -11.09 9.64
N LEU A 16 6.13 -10.25 8.66
CA LEU A 16 4.95 -10.50 7.84
C LEU A 16 4.99 -11.82 7.07
N ARG A 17 6.18 -12.21 6.59
CA ARG A 17 6.38 -13.48 5.90
C ARG A 17 6.21 -14.67 6.85
N ASP A 18 6.69 -14.55 8.07
CA ASP A 18 6.64 -15.63 9.06
C ASP A 18 5.19 -15.93 9.48
N VAL A 19 4.36 -14.89 9.62
CA VAL A 19 2.94 -15.04 10.02
C VAL A 19 1.96 -15.03 8.84
N ALA A 20 2.42 -15.16 7.59
CA ALA A 20 1.59 -14.98 6.40
C ALA A 20 0.32 -15.87 6.37
N THR A 21 0.46 -17.13 6.79
CA THR A 21 -0.68 -18.07 6.86
C THR A 21 -1.66 -17.70 7.98
N ASP A 22 -1.14 -17.22 9.11
CA ASP A 22 -1.96 -16.80 10.25
C ASP A 22 -2.75 -15.54 9.93
N LEU A 23 -2.17 -14.59 9.18
CA LEU A 23 -2.88 -13.38 8.71
C LEU A 23 -4.14 -13.73 7.92
N ALA A 24 -4.05 -14.69 7.01
CA ALA A 24 -5.19 -15.18 6.23
C ALA A 24 -6.22 -15.85 7.15
N GLY A 25 -5.79 -16.74 8.05
CA GLY A 25 -6.67 -17.43 8.99
C GLY A 25 -7.40 -16.49 9.97
N TRP A 26 -6.76 -15.38 10.36
CA TRP A 26 -7.32 -14.38 11.26
C TRP A 26 -8.09 -13.27 10.54
N SER A 27 -8.20 -13.32 9.21
CA SER A 27 -8.83 -12.26 8.40
C SER A 27 -8.19 -10.87 8.61
N ILE A 28 -6.87 -10.83 8.83
CA ILE A 28 -6.12 -9.58 8.99
C ILE A 28 -5.55 -9.16 7.63
N THR A 29 -5.88 -7.95 7.20
CA THR A 29 -5.32 -7.34 5.98
C THR A 29 -4.35 -6.22 6.38
N PRO A 30 -3.03 -6.45 6.39
CA PRO A 30 -2.04 -5.44 6.77
C PRO A 30 -2.00 -4.29 5.76
N VAL A 31 -1.58 -3.12 6.22
CA VAL A 31 -1.25 -1.97 5.36
C VAL A 31 0.26 -1.83 5.37
N ILE A 32 0.86 -1.76 4.19
CA ILE A 32 2.30 -1.52 4.03
C ILE A 32 2.49 -0.18 3.31
N GLU A 33 3.19 0.76 3.95
CA GLU A 33 3.78 1.92 3.28
C GLU A 33 5.29 1.67 3.13
N PRO A 34 5.78 1.30 1.94
CA PRO A 34 7.19 1.03 1.76
C PRO A 34 8.04 2.30 1.97
N VAL A 35 9.15 2.16 2.70
CA VAL A 35 10.13 3.25 2.91
C VAL A 35 11.48 3.00 2.25
N MET A 36 11.66 1.82 1.63
CA MET A 36 12.88 1.43 0.91
C MET A 36 12.59 1.26 -0.58
N THR A 37 13.42 1.86 -1.43
CA THR A 37 13.28 1.86 -2.90
C THR A 37 13.78 0.59 -3.57
N ASN A 38 14.59 -0.23 -2.88
CA ASN A 38 14.97 -1.55 -3.38
C ASN A 38 13.75 -2.50 -3.35
N PRO A 39 13.24 -2.96 -4.51
CA PRO A 39 12.01 -3.75 -4.55
C PRO A 39 12.20 -5.20 -4.11
N ARG A 40 13.42 -5.70 -3.93
CA ARG A 40 13.70 -7.12 -3.69
C ARG A 40 13.00 -7.66 -2.44
N ASP A 41 13.13 -6.94 -1.33
CA ASP A 41 12.60 -7.40 -0.04
C ASP A 41 11.06 -7.38 -0.03
N ILE A 42 10.46 -6.31 -0.55
CA ILE A 42 9.01 -6.21 -0.64
C ILE A 42 8.44 -7.22 -1.65
N ALA A 43 9.07 -7.42 -2.82
CA ALA A 43 8.63 -8.43 -3.79
C ALA A 43 8.71 -9.85 -3.20
N SER A 44 9.73 -10.13 -2.39
CA SER A 44 9.83 -11.40 -1.66
C SER A 44 8.71 -11.58 -0.63
N CYS A 45 8.36 -10.51 0.10
CA CYS A 45 7.23 -10.50 1.03
C CYS A 45 5.89 -10.72 0.31
N LEU A 46 5.63 -9.96 -0.77
CA LEU A 46 4.42 -10.07 -1.59
C LEU A 46 4.24 -11.47 -2.18
N ARG A 47 5.33 -12.12 -2.61
CA ARG A 47 5.30 -13.51 -3.09
C ARG A 47 4.86 -14.47 -2.00
N ARG A 48 5.43 -14.38 -0.80
CA ARG A 48 5.02 -15.23 0.33
C ARG A 48 3.56 -15.00 0.72
N LEU A 49 3.10 -13.76 0.72
CA LEU A 49 1.70 -13.42 1.02
C LEU A 49 0.75 -13.96 -0.06
N ARG A 50 1.14 -13.92 -1.34
CA ARG A 50 0.42 -14.56 -2.44
C ARG A 50 0.30 -16.06 -2.25
N ASP A 51 1.41 -16.72 -1.95
CA ASP A 51 1.46 -18.17 -1.74
C ASP A 51 0.60 -18.60 -0.53
N ALA A 52 0.45 -17.72 0.46
CA ALA A 52 -0.41 -17.92 1.63
C ALA A 52 -1.87 -17.47 1.43
N HIS A 53 -2.23 -16.96 0.24
CA HIS A 53 -3.53 -16.34 -0.05
C HIS A 53 -3.92 -15.22 0.94
N SER A 54 -2.92 -14.47 1.43
CA SER A 54 -3.10 -13.35 2.34
C SER A 54 -3.02 -12.02 1.58
N ALA A 55 -4.15 -11.33 1.46
CA ALA A 55 -4.17 -10.01 0.84
C ALA A 55 -3.60 -8.92 1.76
N LEU A 56 -3.18 -7.79 1.18
CA LEU A 56 -2.72 -6.61 1.90
C LEU A 56 -3.19 -5.32 1.22
N TYR A 57 -3.19 -4.21 1.96
CA TYR A 57 -3.17 -2.89 1.36
C TYR A 57 -1.72 -2.43 1.16
N LEU A 58 -1.39 -1.97 -0.05
CA LEU A 58 -0.07 -1.43 -0.36
C LEU A 58 -0.21 0.04 -0.74
N VAL A 59 0.47 0.95 -0.03
CA VAL A 59 0.55 2.36 -0.43
C VAL A 59 1.38 2.45 -1.72
N VAL A 60 0.73 2.84 -2.81
CA VAL A 60 1.35 2.89 -4.16
C VAL A 60 1.96 4.24 -4.51
N ASN A 61 1.68 5.26 -3.70
CA ASN A 61 2.32 6.58 -3.71
C ASN A 61 3.02 6.86 -2.36
N PRO A 62 3.95 5.99 -1.91
CA PRO A 62 4.69 6.24 -0.67
C PRO A 62 5.42 7.57 -0.75
N SER A 63 5.51 8.27 0.38
CA SER A 63 6.14 9.59 0.46
C SER A 63 7.12 9.70 1.63
N GLN A 64 7.61 8.57 2.12
CA GLN A 64 8.44 8.45 3.32
C GLN A 64 9.73 7.67 3.02
N GLY A 65 10.75 7.87 3.86
CA GLY A 65 12.04 7.20 3.70
C GLY A 65 12.72 7.53 2.37
N GLU A 66 13.13 6.51 1.63
CA GLU A 66 13.78 6.67 0.33
C GLU A 66 12.84 7.17 -0.78
N PHE A 67 11.53 7.25 -0.52
CA PHE A 67 10.52 7.76 -1.46
C PHE A 67 10.23 9.26 -1.33
N LEU A 68 11.01 10.01 -0.54
CA LEU A 68 10.80 11.46 -0.38
C LEU A 68 10.81 12.24 -1.70
N ASN A 69 11.54 11.74 -2.70
CA ASN A 69 11.66 12.35 -4.03
C ASN A 69 10.77 11.67 -5.09
N GLY A 70 9.76 10.92 -4.65
CA GLY A 70 8.86 10.17 -5.51
C GLY A 70 9.24 8.70 -5.68
N VAL A 71 8.40 7.98 -6.41
CA VAL A 71 8.55 6.55 -6.64
C VAL A 71 9.46 6.31 -7.86
N PRO A 72 10.58 5.56 -7.75
CA PRO A 72 11.42 5.21 -8.90
C PRO A 72 10.74 4.21 -9.85
N ASP A 73 11.11 4.24 -11.13
CA ASP A 73 10.59 3.29 -12.14
C ASP A 73 11.00 1.85 -11.84
N GLU A 74 12.23 1.63 -11.39
CA GLU A 74 12.73 0.30 -11.01
C GLU A 74 11.86 -0.32 -9.90
N TRP A 75 11.42 0.49 -8.93
CA TRP A 75 10.51 0.04 -7.89
C TRP A 75 9.14 -0.30 -8.48
N ARG A 76 8.57 0.59 -9.32
CA ARG A 76 7.28 0.35 -10.00
C ARG A 76 7.30 -0.95 -10.80
N GLN A 77 8.37 -1.20 -11.54
CA GLN A 77 8.56 -2.43 -12.32
C GLN A 77 8.69 -3.64 -11.40
N GLY A 78 9.50 -3.54 -10.33
CA GLY A 78 9.73 -4.64 -9.39
C GLY A 78 8.50 -5.10 -8.62
N VAL A 79 7.50 -4.22 -8.41
CA VAL A 79 6.24 -4.58 -7.73
C VAL A 79 5.03 -4.66 -8.66
N GLY A 80 5.16 -4.29 -9.93
CA GLY A 80 4.04 -4.06 -10.85
C GLY A 80 3.08 -5.25 -10.98
N ASP A 81 3.63 -6.46 -11.17
CA ASP A 81 2.85 -7.69 -11.31
C ASP A 81 2.08 -8.05 -10.03
N PHE A 82 2.60 -7.66 -8.86
CA PHE A 82 1.90 -7.85 -7.58
C PHE A 82 0.78 -6.83 -7.41
N VAL A 83 1.02 -5.57 -7.79
CA VAL A 83 -0.01 -4.52 -7.74
C VAL A 83 -1.17 -4.84 -8.70
N ALA A 84 -0.88 -5.44 -9.86
CA ALA A 84 -1.87 -5.87 -10.83
C ALA A 84 -2.77 -7.02 -10.32
N ASP A 85 -2.27 -7.84 -9.40
CA ASP A 85 -2.99 -8.96 -8.80
C ASP A 85 -4.04 -8.48 -7.78
N ALA A 86 -5.30 -8.51 -8.20
CA ALA A 86 -6.44 -8.07 -7.39
C ALA A 86 -6.76 -8.99 -6.21
N SER A 87 -6.24 -10.22 -6.19
CA SER A 87 -6.41 -11.16 -5.07
C SER A 87 -5.39 -10.91 -3.95
N LEU A 88 -4.26 -10.29 -4.28
CA LEU A 88 -3.14 -10.05 -3.37
C LEU A 88 -3.11 -8.60 -2.87
N VAL A 89 -3.07 -7.62 -3.77
CA VAL A 89 -2.85 -6.23 -3.41
C VAL A 89 -4.17 -5.47 -3.50
N TYR A 90 -4.47 -4.70 -2.47
CA TYR A 90 -5.48 -3.64 -2.48
C TYR A 90 -4.72 -2.31 -2.54
N PRO A 91 -4.70 -1.61 -3.68
CA PRO A 91 -3.94 -0.39 -3.83
C PRO A 91 -4.43 0.66 -2.84
N ALA A 92 -3.52 1.28 -2.11
CA ALA A 92 -3.83 2.38 -1.20
C ALA A 92 -3.20 3.67 -1.72
N HIS A 93 -3.97 4.76 -1.70
CA HIS A 93 -3.49 6.09 -2.07
C HIS A 93 -3.39 6.97 -0.82
N GLN A 94 -2.20 7.45 -0.53
CA GLN A 94 -1.98 8.40 0.55
C GLN A 94 -2.39 9.81 0.14
N VAL A 95 -3.13 10.49 1.01
CA VAL A 95 -3.53 11.89 0.85
C VAL A 95 -2.96 12.67 2.04
N ILE A 96 -1.93 13.47 1.76
CA ILE A 96 -1.27 14.37 2.73
C ILE A 96 -1.38 15.84 2.34
N SER A 97 -1.83 16.14 1.13
CA SER A 97 -1.98 17.49 0.58
C SER A 97 -3.21 17.58 -0.33
N GLU A 98 -3.61 18.81 -0.68
CA GLU A 98 -4.66 19.03 -1.70
C GLU A 98 -4.25 18.50 -3.08
N ALA A 99 -2.95 18.49 -3.39
CA ALA A 99 -2.45 17.91 -4.64
C ALA A 99 -2.69 16.39 -4.71
N ASP A 100 -2.51 15.67 -3.60
CA ASP A 100 -2.83 14.23 -3.55
C ASP A 100 -4.33 13.99 -3.69
N ALA A 101 -5.15 14.83 -3.05
CA ALA A 101 -6.60 14.75 -3.17
C ALA A 101 -7.06 14.95 -4.63
N ALA A 102 -6.43 15.88 -5.35
CA ALA A 102 -6.69 16.12 -6.77
C ALA A 102 -6.31 14.92 -7.67
N ASN A 103 -5.41 14.05 -7.23
CA ASN A 103 -5.00 12.84 -7.96
C ASN A 103 -5.93 11.64 -7.73
N LEU A 104 -6.87 11.71 -6.78
CA LEU A 104 -7.79 10.60 -6.47
C LEU A 104 -8.58 10.09 -7.69
N PRO A 105 -9.17 10.94 -8.56
CA PRO A 105 -9.87 10.45 -9.75
C PRO A 105 -8.97 9.64 -10.68
N ALA A 106 -7.71 10.07 -10.89
CA ALA A 106 -6.75 9.35 -11.71
C ALA A 106 -6.36 8.01 -11.06
N PHE A 107 -6.19 7.98 -9.74
CA PHE A 107 -5.95 6.75 -8.98
C PHE A 107 -7.12 5.76 -9.10
N LEU A 108 -8.36 6.22 -8.95
CA LEU A 108 -9.55 5.39 -9.07
C LEU A 108 -9.73 4.86 -10.50
N HIS A 109 -9.48 5.70 -11.52
CA HIS A 109 -9.50 5.27 -12.92
C HIS A 109 -8.38 4.26 -13.26
N ARG A 110 -7.23 4.34 -12.57
CA ARG A 110 -6.14 3.36 -12.74
C ARG A 110 -6.51 1.98 -12.20
N PHE A 111 -7.39 1.91 -11.21
CA PHE A 111 -7.80 0.69 -10.53
C PHE A 111 -9.34 0.52 -10.56
N PRO A 112 -9.95 0.40 -11.75
CA PRO A 112 -11.40 0.24 -11.86
C PRO A 112 -11.84 -1.08 -11.25
N ASP A 113 -12.97 -1.09 -10.54
CA ASP A 113 -13.56 -2.26 -9.88
C ASP A 113 -12.62 -3.01 -8.91
N ARG A 114 -11.53 -2.36 -8.50
CA ARG A 114 -10.58 -2.87 -7.50
C ARG A 114 -11.03 -2.45 -6.11
N ARG A 115 -10.80 -3.34 -5.14
CA ARG A 115 -10.75 -2.94 -3.73
C ARG A 115 -9.53 -2.02 -3.53
N VAL A 116 -9.78 -0.78 -3.13
CA VAL A 116 -8.76 0.26 -2.89
C VAL A 116 -8.93 0.87 -1.51
N ALA A 117 -7.92 1.59 -1.03
CA ALA A 117 -7.99 2.38 0.19
C ALA A 117 -7.45 3.80 -0.01
N ILE A 118 -7.90 4.73 0.83
CA ILE A 118 -7.35 6.08 0.94
C ILE A 118 -6.74 6.22 2.34
N VAL A 119 -5.46 6.56 2.41
CA VAL A 119 -4.73 6.77 3.67
C VAL A 119 -4.66 8.27 3.95
N LEU A 120 -5.48 8.75 4.88
CA LEU A 120 -5.51 10.17 5.29
C LEU A 120 -4.48 10.41 6.41
N ARG A 121 -3.45 11.20 6.15
CA ARG A 121 -2.40 11.50 7.15
C ARG A 121 -2.57 12.87 7.83
N GLN A 122 -3.48 13.70 7.32
CA GLN A 122 -3.82 15.00 7.90
C GLN A 122 -5.34 15.14 8.11
N PRO A 123 -5.81 15.26 9.37
CA PRO A 123 -7.25 15.25 9.67
C PRO A 123 -7.99 16.51 9.20
N HIS A 124 -7.31 17.64 8.99
CA HIS A 124 -7.95 18.88 8.54
C HIS A 124 -8.31 18.88 7.04
N ILE A 125 -7.68 18.02 6.23
CA ILE A 125 -8.03 17.82 4.81
C ILE A 125 -9.31 16.97 4.69
N ALA A 126 -9.52 16.00 5.59
CA ALA A 126 -10.68 15.12 5.58
C ALA A 126 -12.01 15.91 5.63
N ALA A 127 -12.07 17.01 6.38
CA ALA A 127 -13.31 17.79 6.54
C ALA A 127 -13.77 18.53 5.27
N ARG A 128 -12.90 18.69 4.25
CA ARG A 128 -13.23 19.39 3.00
C ARG A 128 -13.55 18.44 1.83
N ILE A 129 -12.97 17.23 1.81
CA ILE A 129 -13.17 16.25 0.73
C ILE A 129 -14.60 15.66 0.72
N TRP A 130 -15.26 15.58 1.87
CA TRP A 130 -16.60 14.97 2.01
C TRP A 130 -17.78 15.95 1.93
N ARG A 131 -17.57 17.19 1.45
CA ARG A 131 -18.70 18.08 1.15
C ARG A 131 -19.26 17.72 -0.23
N CYS A 132 -20.16 16.73 -0.27
CA CYS A 132 -21.05 16.56 -1.41
C CYS A 132 -21.97 17.79 -1.49
N SER A 133 -21.78 18.60 -2.54
CA SER A 133 -22.80 19.53 -3.03
C SER A 133 -23.82 18.81 -3.88
#